data_AF-A0A414I5H7-F1
#
_entry.id   AF-A0A414I5H7-F1
#
_cell.length_a   1.000
_cell.length_b   1.000
_cell.length_c   1.000
_cell.angle_alpha   90.00
_cell.angle_beta   90.00
_cell.angle_gamma   90.00
#
_symmetry.space_group_name_H-M   'P 1'
#
loop_
_entity.id
_entity.type
_entity.pdbx_description
1 polymer ?
#
loop_
_entity_poly.entity_id
_entity_poly.type
_entity_poly.pdbx_seq_one_letter_code
_entity_poly.pdbx_strand_id
1 'polypeptide(L)'
;MYIKYSKEKEKLVDLIQTDDGFQNMKTETVVMLNTLTNSKLKFNEEKEETSMCLAIDELREEAKQEGIEIGRRELIEKMLMNHETMDKIKEYTGYTQEKIDEIAKELSAR
;
A
#
# COMPACT_ATOMS: atom_id res chain seq x y z
N MET A 1 19.89 3.05 -18.66
CA MET A 1 19.46 4.05 -17.65
C MET A 1 20.29 3.82 -16.39
N TYR A 2 20.96 4.83 -15.87
CA TYR A 2 21.77 4.73 -14.64
C TYR A 2 21.08 5.53 -13.54
N ILE A 3 20.70 4.86 -12.46
CA ILE A 3 20.16 5.52 -11.26
C ILE A 3 21.32 5.69 -10.28
N LYS A 4 21.64 6.95 -9.97
CA LYS A 4 22.70 7.33 -9.03
C LYS A 4 22.44 6.67 -7.67
N TYR A 5 23.49 6.10 -7.08
CA TYR A 5 23.44 5.39 -5.78
C TYR A 5 22.47 4.20 -5.72
N SER A 6 22.03 3.65 -6.86
CA SER A 6 21.11 2.49 -6.91
C SER A 6 21.60 1.24 -6.16
N LYS A 7 22.91 1.09 -5.95
CA LYS A 7 23.51 -0.01 -5.18
C LYS A 7 23.91 0.38 -3.74
N GLU A 8 23.78 1.65 -3.38
CA GLU A 8 24.25 2.23 -2.13
C GLU A 8 23.07 2.83 -1.38
N LYS A 9 22.30 1.97 -0.69
CA LYS A 9 21.04 2.34 -0.03
C LYS A 9 21.16 3.59 0.83
N GLU A 10 22.19 3.67 1.66
CA GLU A 10 22.39 4.79 2.59
C GLU A 10 22.57 6.12 1.84
N LYS A 11 23.39 6.13 0.77
CA LYS A 11 23.58 7.33 -0.07
C LYS A 11 22.33 7.71 -0.85
N LEU A 12 21.54 6.73 -1.27
CA LEU A 12 20.27 6.98 -1.94
C LEU A 12 19.25 7.58 -0.96
N VAL A 13 19.16 7.06 0.26
CA VAL A 13 18.30 7.60 1.32
C VAL A 13 18.72 9.02 1.67
N ASP A 14 20.02 9.26 1.88
CA ASP A 14 20.56 10.59 2.18
C ASP A 14 20.23 11.58 1.05
N LEU A 15 20.42 11.20 -0.22
CA LEU A 15 20.06 12.03 -1.37
C LEU A 15 18.56 12.38 -1.37
N ILE A 16 17.69 11.39 -1.18
CA ILE A 16 16.23 11.59 -1.22
C ILE A 16 15.75 12.49 -0.06
N GLN A 17 16.39 12.41 1.10
CA GLN A 17 16.02 13.18 2.29
C GLN A 17 16.61 14.60 2.30
N THR A 18 17.77 14.83 1.66
CA THR A 18 18.49 16.11 1.72
C THR A 18 18.24 17.00 0.50
N ASP A 19 17.89 16.40 -0.65
CA ASP A 19 17.62 17.16 -1.86
C ASP A 19 16.19 17.72 -1.85
N ASP A 20 16.13 19.05 -1.80
CA ASP A 20 14.90 19.84 -1.73
C ASP A 20 13.94 19.55 -2.90
N GLY A 21 14.46 19.18 -4.06
CA GLY A 21 13.65 18.86 -5.23
C GLY A 21 12.76 17.64 -5.05
N PHE A 22 13.09 16.71 -4.15
CA PHE A 22 12.22 15.58 -3.80
C PHE A 22 11.23 15.90 -2.68
N GLN A 23 11.58 16.85 -1.81
CA GLN A 23 10.76 17.24 -0.66
C GLN A 23 9.74 18.33 -0.99
N ASN A 24 10.07 19.23 -1.92
CA ASN A 24 9.28 20.39 -2.30
C ASN A 24 9.14 20.45 -3.82
N MET A 25 8.58 19.39 -4.41
CA MET A 25 8.39 19.32 -5.85
C MET A 25 7.13 20.10 -6.25
N LYS A 26 7.21 20.91 -7.31
CA LYS A 26 6.03 21.59 -7.84
C LYS A 26 4.94 20.60 -8.18
N THR A 27 3.72 20.87 -7.73
CA THR A 27 2.57 19.98 -7.93
C THR A 27 2.31 19.69 -9.42
N GLU A 28 2.49 20.66 -10.32
CA GLU A 28 2.39 20.45 -11.77
C GLU A 28 3.34 19.35 -12.30
N THR A 29 4.53 19.24 -11.70
CA THR A 29 5.52 18.22 -12.07
C THR A 29 5.08 16.85 -11.59
N VAL A 30 4.52 16.77 -10.38
CA VAL A 30 3.99 15.52 -9.81
C VAL A 30 2.76 15.04 -10.61
N VAL A 31 1.87 15.95 -11.02
CA VAL A 31 0.74 15.64 -11.92
C VAL A 31 1.25 15.04 -13.23
N MET A 32 2.18 15.72 -13.90
CA MET A 32 2.79 15.23 -15.14
C MET A 32 3.40 13.83 -14.95
N LEU A 33 4.17 13.62 -13.87
CA LEU A 33 4.76 12.32 -13.55
C LEU A 33 3.70 11.24 -13.38
N ASN A 34 2.64 11.52 -12.61
CA ASN A 34 1.53 10.60 -12.42
C ASN A 34 0.84 10.23 -13.74
N THR A 35 0.62 11.20 -14.62
CA THR A 35 0.00 10.96 -15.93
C THR A 35 0.88 10.11 -16.84
N LEU A 36 2.18 10.44 -16.93
CA LEU A 36 3.11 9.75 -17.84
C LEU A 36 3.45 8.34 -17.38
N THR A 37 3.52 8.11 -16.08
CA THR A 37 3.93 6.82 -15.51
C THR A 37 2.76 5.98 -15.00
N ASN A 38 1.57 6.56 -14.91
CA ASN A 38 0.40 5.96 -14.25
C ASN A 38 0.71 5.52 -12.81
N SER A 39 1.59 6.25 -12.10
CA SER A 39 2.09 5.89 -10.77
C SER A 39 1.06 6.01 -9.64
N LYS A 40 -0.06 6.71 -9.87
CA LYS A 40 -1.15 6.91 -8.89
C LYS A 40 -0.66 7.43 -7.52
N LEU A 41 0.38 8.26 -7.52
CA LEU A 41 0.85 8.95 -6.31
C LEU A 41 -0.29 9.81 -5.74
N LYS A 42 -0.48 9.77 -4.43
CA LYS A 42 -1.47 10.60 -3.75
C LYS A 42 -0.81 11.90 -3.28
N PHE A 43 -1.42 13.03 -3.59
CA PHE A 43 -0.95 14.33 -3.17
C PHE A 43 -2.08 15.36 -3.18
N ASN A 44 -1.85 16.50 -2.52
CA ASN A 44 -2.82 17.59 -2.50
C ASN A 44 -2.57 18.53 -3.68
N GLU A 45 -3.46 18.48 -4.67
CA GLU A 45 -3.40 19.32 -5.87
C GLU A 45 -3.57 20.83 -5.60
N GLU A 46 -4.13 21.21 -4.44
CA GLU A 46 -4.34 22.61 -4.06
C GLU A 46 -3.07 23.27 -3.50
N LYS A 47 -2.04 22.49 -3.15
CA LYS A 47 -0.75 23.02 -2.71
C LYS A 47 0.15 23.30 -3.90
N GLU A 48 0.93 24.39 -3.83
CA GLU A 48 1.92 24.75 -4.85
C GLU A 48 3.05 23.71 -4.94
N GLU A 49 3.45 23.17 -3.79
CA GLU A 49 4.53 22.19 -3.65
C GLU A 49 4.06 20.96 -2.87
N THR A 50 4.62 19.81 -3.24
CA THR A 50 4.29 18.48 -2.72
C THR A 50 5.58 17.70 -2.44
N SER A 51 5.64 17.02 -1.30
CA SER A 51 6.69 16.03 -1.04
C SER A 51 6.40 14.74 -1.78
N MET A 52 7.25 14.42 -2.77
CA MET A 52 7.12 13.19 -3.55
C MET A 52 7.44 11.96 -2.70
N CYS A 53 8.34 12.09 -1.72
CA CYS A 53 8.72 10.99 -0.84
C CYS A 53 7.55 10.54 0.04
N LEU A 54 6.82 11.50 0.61
CA LEU A 54 5.63 11.20 1.42
C LEU A 54 4.56 10.51 0.58
N ALA A 55 4.30 11.01 -0.63
CA ALA A 55 3.33 10.40 -1.55
C ALA A 55 3.69 8.93 -1.90
N ILE A 56 4.99 8.64 -2.08
CA ILE A 56 5.47 7.27 -2.34
C ILE A 56 5.35 6.40 -1.09
N ASP A 57 5.70 6.91 0.09
CA ASP A 57 5.62 6.13 1.33
C ASP A 57 4.16 5.82 1.71
N GLU A 58 3.23 6.74 1.48
CA GLU A 58 1.79 6.49 1.60
C GLU A 58 1.34 5.36 0.65
N LEU A 59 1.72 5.44 -0.62
CA LEU A 59 1.40 4.39 -1.61
C LEU A 59 1.94 3.01 -1.18
N ARG A 60 3.16 2.98 -0.63
CA ARG A 60 3.80 1.73 -0.15
C ARG A 60 3.09 1.15 1.07
N GLU A 61 2.69 1.99 2.01
CA GLU A 61 1.96 1.53 3.19
C GLU A 61 0.57 1.04 2.82
N GLU A 62 -0.14 1.72 1.92
CA GLU A 62 -1.42 1.24 1.39
C GLU A 62 -1.31 -0.13 0.73
N ALA A 63 -0.34 -0.31 -0.17
CA ALA A 63 -0.11 -1.60 -0.83
C ALA A 63 0.23 -2.71 0.18
N LYS A 64 0.95 -2.38 1.25
CA LYS A 64 1.26 -3.32 2.33
C LYS A 64 0.01 -3.70 3.12
N GLN A 65 -0.84 -2.74 3.46
CA GLN A 65 -2.11 -3.01 4.15
C GLN A 65 -3.05 -3.83 3.27
N GLU A 66 -3.16 -3.50 1.98
CA GLU A 66 -3.93 -4.28 1.01
C GLU A 66 -3.42 -5.73 0.94
N GLY A 67 -2.10 -5.93 0.88
CA GLY A 67 -1.50 -7.27 0.90
C GLY A 67 -1.79 -8.05 2.18
N ILE A 68 -1.77 -7.39 3.35
CA ILE A 68 -2.13 -8.01 4.64
C ILE A 68 -3.60 -8.45 4.63
N GLU A 69 -4.50 -7.58 4.16
CA GLU A 69 -5.94 -7.86 4.11
C GLU A 69 -6.26 -8.98 3.10
N ILE A 70 -5.62 -9.00 1.93
CA ILE A 70 -5.71 -10.12 0.98
C ILE A 70 -5.25 -11.42 1.65
N GLY A 71 -4.07 -11.42 2.27
CA GLY A 71 -3.53 -12.62 2.92
C GLY A 71 -4.41 -13.14 4.06
N ARG A 72 -4.98 -12.24 4.87
CA ARG A 72 -5.95 -12.60 5.92
C ARG A 72 -7.23 -13.19 5.35
N ARG A 73 -7.75 -12.59 4.28
CA ARG A 73 -8.94 -13.09 3.60
C ARG A 73 -8.71 -14.49 3.01
N GLU A 74 -7.60 -14.73 2.32
CA GLU A 74 -7.24 -16.04 1.79
C GLU A 74 -7.11 -17.09 2.91
N LEU A 75 -6.53 -16.72 4.06
CA LEU A 75 -6.47 -17.59 5.22
C LEU A 75 -7.86 -17.95 5.75
N ILE A 76 -8.77 -16.97 5.87
CA ILE A 76 -10.17 -17.20 6.29
C ILE A 76 -10.86 -18.15 5.33
N GLU A 77 -10.79 -17.89 4.02
CA GLU A 77 -11.40 -18.73 2.99
C GLU A 77 -10.91 -20.18 3.11
N LYS A 78 -9.60 -20.39 3.28
CA LYS A 78 -9.00 -21.73 3.46
C LYS A 78 -9.45 -22.41 4.76
N MET A 79 -9.52 -21.67 5.87
CA MET A 79 -9.96 -22.23 7.15
C MET A 79 -11.44 -22.62 7.12
N LEU A 80 -12.30 -21.82 6.48
CA LEU A 80 -13.72 -22.12 6.28
C LEU A 80 -13.91 -23.38 5.43
N MET A 81 -13.15 -23.52 4.33
CA MET A 81 -13.17 -24.74 3.48
C MET A 81 -12.74 -25.99 4.25
N ASN A 82 -11.85 -25.84 5.23
CA ASN A 82 -11.39 -26.93 6.09
C ASN A 82 -12.32 -27.15 7.30
N HIS A 83 -13.47 -26.46 7.37
CA HIS A 83 -14.43 -26.54 8.47
C HIS A 83 -13.84 -26.21 9.84
N GLU A 84 -12.86 -25.31 9.89
CA GLU A 84 -12.30 -24.81 11.15
C GLU A 84 -13.35 -24.02 11.94
N THR A 85 -13.20 -23.98 13.27
CA THR A 85 -14.16 -23.29 14.14
C THR A 85 -14.03 -21.77 14.03
N MET A 86 -15.16 -21.08 14.20
CA MET A 86 -15.21 -19.61 14.21
C MET A 86 -14.22 -18.99 15.19
N ASP A 87 -14.11 -19.54 16.40
CA ASP A 87 -13.18 -19.04 17.42
C ASP A 87 -11.72 -19.13 16.98
N LYS A 88 -11.33 -20.23 16.32
CA LYS A 88 -9.99 -20.41 15.79
C LYS A 88 -9.73 -19.45 14.63
N ILE A 89 -10.69 -19.23 13.74
CA ILE A 89 -10.53 -18.26 12.65
C ILE A 89 -10.31 -16.85 13.21
N LYS A 90 -11.09 -16.44 14.22
CA LYS A 90 -10.93 -15.14 14.89
C LYS A 90 -9.55 -15.00 15.54
N GLU A 91 -9.08 -16.04 16.23
CA GLU A 91 -7.76 -16.06 16.87
C GLU A 91 -6.62 -15.85 15.86
N TYR A 92 -6.63 -16.57 14.74
CA TYR A 92 -5.55 -16.53 13.76
C TYR A 92 -5.56 -15.28 12.88
N THR A 93 -6.73 -14.68 12.66
CA THR A 93 -6.90 -13.58 11.69
C THR A 93 -7.08 -12.22 12.36
N GLY A 94 -7.53 -12.21 13.62
CA GLY A 94 -7.92 -11.00 14.34
C GLY A 94 -9.24 -10.39 13.87
N TYR A 95 -9.98 -11.04 12.97
CA TYR A 95 -11.22 -10.51 12.41
C TYR A 95 -12.41 -10.71 13.34
N THR A 96 -13.42 -9.84 13.18
CA THR A 96 -14.71 -10.01 13.83
C THR A 96 -15.50 -11.13 13.16
N GLN A 97 -16.45 -11.71 13.91
CA GLN A 97 -17.36 -12.70 13.35
C GLN A 97 -18.15 -12.15 12.16
N GLU A 98 -18.63 -10.89 12.25
CA GLU A 98 -19.33 -10.23 11.15
C GLU A 98 -18.51 -10.22 9.85
N LYS A 99 -17.21 -9.91 9.94
CA LYS A 99 -16.33 -9.89 8.78
C LYS A 99 -16.08 -11.28 8.20
N ILE A 100 -15.97 -12.29 9.07
CA ILE A 100 -15.81 -13.69 8.65
C ILE A 100 -17.10 -14.19 7.97
N ASP A 101 -18.28 -13.83 8.50
CA ASP A 101 -19.58 -14.19 7.94
C ASP A 101 -19.80 -13.53 6.56
N GLU A 102 -19.36 -12.28 6.37
CA GLU A 102 -19.34 -11.60 5.06
C GLU A 102 -18.49 -12.39 4.04
N ILE A 103 -17.26 -12.75 4.41
CA ILE A 103 -16.36 -13.53 3.56
C ILE A 103 -16.96 -14.91 3.26
N ALA A 104 -17.59 -15.56 4.23
CA ALA A 104 -18.24 -16.86 4.04
C ALA A 104 -19.41 -16.78 3.05
N LYS A 105 -20.20 -15.71 3.09
CA LYS A 105 -21.29 -15.46 2.13
C LYS A 105 -20.75 -15.25 0.72
N GLU A 106 -19.70 -14.44 0.57
CA GLU A 106 -19.06 -14.21 -0.73
C GLU A 106 -18.42 -15.48 -1.29
N LEU A 107 -17.83 -16.31 -0.43
CA LEU A 107 -17.25 -17.59 -0.82
C LEU A 107 -18.32 -18.57 -1.32
N SER A 108 -19.49 -18.60 -0.68
CA SER A 108 -20.60 -19.47 -1.05
C SER A 108 -21.32 -19.02 -2.34
N ALA A 109 -21.08 -17.79 -2.80
CA ALA A 109 -21.66 -17.23 -4.01
C ALA A 109 -20.80 -17.46 -5.27
N ARG A 110 -19.60 -18.03 -5.12
CA ARG A 110 -18.69 -18.42 -6.21
C ARG A 110 -18.99 -19.84 -6.68
#